data_AF-A0A7C0W5P7-F1
#
_entry.id   AF-A0A7C0W5P7-F1
#
_cell.length_a   1.000
_cell.length_b   1.000
_cell.length_c   1.000
_cell.angle_alpha   90.00
_cell.angle_beta   90.00
_cell.angle_gamma   90.00
#
_symmetry.space_group_name_H-M   'P 1'
#
loop_
_entity.id
_entity.type
_entity.pdbx_description
1 polymer ?
#
loop_
_entity_poly.entity_id
_entity_poly.type
_entity_poly.pdbx_seq_one_letter_code
_entity_poly.pdbx_strand_id
1 'polypeptide(L)' 'MIRFGYSGLPPDEDDAAFLDGLAAEGHRAFELAFVEKIIWKEQRCRRFGDLAAERDIRLSVHAP' A
#
# COMPACT_ATOMS: atom_id res chain seq x y z
N MET A 1 -17.90 -11.68 1.80
CA MET A 1 -17.08 -10.92 2.78
C MET A 1 -16.80 -9.56 2.17
N ILE A 2 -17.13 -8.47 2.84
CA ILE A 2 -16.90 -7.10 2.34
C ILE A 2 -15.42 -6.76 2.59
N ARG A 3 -14.71 -6.33 1.53
CA ARG A 3 -13.32 -5.89 1.61
C ARG A 3 -13.31 -4.36 1.61
N PHE A 4 -12.88 -3.76 2.71
CA PHE A 4 -12.74 -2.30 2.81
C PHE A 4 -11.34 -1.90 2.39
N GLY A 5 -11.25 -0.84 1.59
CA GLY A 5 -10.00 -0.24 1.14
C GLY A 5 -9.84 1.18 1.66
N TYR A 6 -8.60 1.62 1.78
CA TYR A 6 -8.23 2.99 2.15
C TYR A 6 -7.36 3.58 1.03
N SER A 7 -7.53 4.87 0.73
CA SER A 7 -6.68 5.60 -0.24
C SER A 7 -5.84 6.60 0.55
N GLY A 8 -4.55 6.69 0.23
CA GLY A 8 -3.64 7.55 0.98
C GLY A 8 -2.31 7.78 0.27
N LEU A 9 -1.55 8.72 0.83
CA LEU A 9 -0.18 8.94 0.40
C LEU A 9 0.66 7.69 0.67
N PRO A 10 1.65 7.39 -0.18
CA PRO A 10 2.61 6.34 0.10
C PRO A 10 3.33 6.61 1.45
N PRO A 11 3.54 5.59 2.31
CA PRO A 11 4.21 5.78 3.60
C PRO A 11 5.67 6.20 3.41
N ASP A 12 6.26 6.90 4.39
CA ASP A 12 7.63 7.39 4.27
C ASP A 12 8.71 6.38 4.71
N GLU A 13 8.58 5.69 5.87
CA GLU A 13 9.78 5.01 6.44
C GLU A 13 9.62 3.60 7.02
N ASP A 14 8.41 3.00 7.06
CA ASP A 14 8.26 1.56 7.37
C ASP A 14 7.06 0.94 6.62
N ASP A 15 7.39 0.27 5.51
CA ASP A 15 6.42 -0.40 4.65
C ASP A 15 5.70 -1.55 5.39
N ALA A 16 6.40 -2.29 6.24
CA ALA A 16 5.85 -3.45 6.94
C ALA A 16 4.91 -3.02 8.06
N ALA A 17 5.35 -2.09 8.92
CA ALA A 17 4.53 -1.57 10.00
C ALA A 17 3.27 -0.87 9.49
N PHE A 18 3.38 -0.16 8.36
CA PHE A 18 2.22 0.45 7.70
C PHE A 18 1.19 -0.60 7.26
N LEU A 19 1.62 -1.64 6.55
CA LEU A 19 0.74 -2.70 6.08
C LEU A 19 0.16 -3.54 7.23
N ASP A 20 0.94 -3.75 8.30
CA ASP A 20 0.46 -4.41 9.53
C ASP A 20 -0.67 -3.61 10.19
N GLY A 21 -0.56 -2.27 10.23
CA GLY A 21 -1.62 -1.38 10.71
C GLY A 21 -2.90 -1.52 9.89
N LEU A 22 -2.81 -1.47 8.56
CA LEU A 22 -3.96 -1.67 7.68
C LEU A 22 -4.64 -3.03 7.90
N ALA A 23 -3.84 -4.10 8.02
CA ALA A 23 -4.36 -5.43 8.25
C ALA A 23 -5.10 -5.55 9.59
N ALA A 24 -4.53 -4.94 10.65
CA ALA A 24 -5.09 -4.90 12.00
C ALA A 24 -6.40 -4.11 12.07
N GLU A 25 -6.54 -3.05 11.28
CA GLU A 25 -7.78 -2.26 11.13
C GLU A 25 -8.84 -2.96 10.26
N GLY A 26 -8.51 -4.10 9.66
CA GLY A 26 -9.42 -4.89 8.82
C GLY A 26 -9.43 -4.51 7.34
N HIS A 27 -8.52 -3.62 6.91
CA HIS A 27 -8.37 -3.28 5.51
C HIS A 27 -7.75 -4.44 4.71
N ARG A 28 -8.21 -4.63 3.48
CA ARG A 28 -7.70 -5.67 2.54
C ARG A 28 -7.39 -5.11 1.15
N ALA A 29 -7.44 -3.79 1.02
CA ALA A 29 -7.00 -3.08 -0.16
C ALA A 29 -6.42 -1.72 0.24
N PHE A 30 -5.42 -1.25 -0.50
CA PHE A 30 -4.87 0.09 -0.35
C PHE A 30 -4.57 0.69 -1.72
N GLU A 31 -5.01 1.93 -1.92
CA GLU A 31 -4.71 2.69 -3.12
C GLU A 31 -3.56 3.67 -2.83
N LEU A 32 -2.48 3.53 -3.59
CA LEU A 32 -1.34 4.45 -3.58
C LEU A 32 -1.67 5.68 -4.44
N ALA A 33 -1.86 6.83 -3.80
CA ALA A 33 -2.09 8.10 -4.49
C ALA A 33 -0.77 8.85 -4.75
N PHE A 34 -0.19 8.68 -5.94
CA PHE A 34 0.96 9.48 -6.39
C PHE A 34 0.48 10.78 -7.04
N VAL A 35 0.22 11.80 -6.23
CA VAL A 35 -0.39 13.08 -6.66
C VAL A 35 0.51 13.96 -7.53
N GLU A 36 1.83 13.91 -7.34
CA GLU A 36 2.78 14.77 -8.06
C GLU A 36 3.80 14.00 -8.90
N LYS A 37 4.33 12.89 -8.36
CA LYS A 37 5.31 12.02 -9.02
C LYS A 37 5.45 10.70 -8.26
N ILE A 38 5.87 9.65 -8.97
CA ILE A 38 6.26 8.39 -8.34
C ILE A 38 7.67 8.57 -7.76
N ILE A 39 7.76 8.81 -6.45
CA ILE A 39 9.03 9.04 -5.73
C ILE A 39 9.73 7.75 -5.31
N TRP A 40 9.07 6.60 -5.43
CA TRP A 40 9.63 5.32 -5.03
C TRP A 40 10.51 4.73 -6.13
N LYS A 41 11.68 4.23 -5.72
CA LYS A 41 12.54 3.43 -6.58
C LYS A 41 11.89 2.08 -6.86
N GLU A 42 12.14 1.52 -8.04
CA GLU A 42 11.61 0.21 -8.47
C GLU A 42 11.78 -0.90 -7.41
N GLN A 43 12.97 -0.97 -6.78
CA GLN A 43 13.25 -1.93 -5.71
C GLN A 43 12.30 -1.79 -4.52
N ARG A 44 11.95 -0.55 -4.13
CA ARG A 44 10.99 -0.29 -3.06
C ARG A 44 9.58 -0.71 -3.48
N CYS A 45 9.16 -0.38 -4.71
CA CYS A 45 7.86 -0.80 -5.24
C CYS A 45 7.69 -2.32 -5.21
N ARG A 46 8.73 -3.06 -5.62
CA ARG A 46 8.74 -4.53 -5.57
C ARG A 46 8.60 -5.04 -4.13
N ARG A 47 9.46 -4.55 -3.23
CA ARG A 47 9.42 -4.94 -1.81
C ARG A 47 8.05 -4.65 -1.18
N PHE A 48 7.47 -3.48 -1.47
CA PHE A 48 6.16 -3.10 -0.94
C PHE A 48 5.06 -4.02 -1.46
N GLY A 49 5.09 -4.36 -2.76
CA GLY A 49 4.15 -5.31 -3.37
C GLY A 49 4.25 -6.71 -2.75
N ASP A 50 5.46 -7.22 -2.53
CA ASP A 50 5.69 -8.51 -1.89
C ASP A 50 5.14 -8.52 -0.45
N LEU A 51 5.44 -7.48 0.34
CA LEU A 51 4.93 -7.33 1.73
C LEU A 51 3.40 -7.22 1.80
N ALA A 52 2.76 -6.56 0.83
CA ALA A 52 1.31 -6.44 0.76
C ALA A 52 0.67 -7.79 0.41
N ALA A 53 1.27 -8.55 -0.51
CA ALA A 53 0.81 -9.89 -0.88
C ALA A 53 0.87 -10.87 0.30
N GLU A 54 1.93 -10.82 1.11
CA GLU A 54 2.05 -11.62 2.34
C GLU A 54 0.89 -11.39 3.33
N ARG A 55 0.25 -10.21 3.29
CA ARG A 55 -0.83 -9.79 4.19
C ARG A 55 -2.24 -9.88 3.57
N ASP A 56 -2.38 -10.43 2.36
CA ASP A 56 -3.62 -10.40 1.57
C ASP A 56 -4.17 -8.97 1.36
N ILE A 57 -3.27 -8.00 1.17
CA ILE A 57 -3.62 -6.61 0.82
C ILE A 57 -3.47 -6.41 -0.67
N ARG A 58 -4.57 -6.05 -1.33
CA ARG A 58 -4.56 -5.68 -2.75
C ARG A 58 -4.13 -4.24 -2.93
N LEU A 59 -3.19 -4.00 -3.83
CA LEU A 59 -2.74 -2.65 -4.15
C LEU A 59 -3.38 -2.17 -5.45
N SER A 60 -3.83 -0.92 -5.45
CA SER A 60 -4.09 -0.15 -6.66
C SER A 60 -3.22 1.10 -6.66
N VAL A 61 -3.03 1.69 -7.83
CA VAL A 61 -2.25 2.92 -7.99
C VAL A 61 -3.14 3.95 -8.67
N HIS A 62 -3.23 5.12 -8.05
CA HIS A 62 -3.72 6.33 -8.67
C HIS A 62 -2.52 7.24 -8.99
N ALA A 63 -2.28 7.45 -10.27
CA ALA A 63 -1.25 8.35 -10.79
C ALA A 63 -1.84 9.13 -11.98
N PRO A 64 -1.57 10.45 -12.11
CA PRO A 64 -2.04 11.26 -13.22
C PRO A 64 -1.41 10.88 -14.58
#